data_AF-A0A2P6V9Q6-F1
#
_entry.id   AF-A0A2P6V9Q6-F1
#
_cell.length_a   1.000
_cell.length_b   1.000
_cell.length_c   1.000
_cell.angle_alpha   90.00
_cell.angle_beta   90.00
_cell.angle_gamma   90.00
#
_symmetry.space_group_name_H-M   'P 1'
#
loop_
_entity.id
_entity.type
_entity.pdbx_description
1 polymer ?
#
loop_
_entity_poly.entity_id
_entity_poly.type
_entity_poly.pdbx_seq_one_letter_code
_entity_poly.pdbx_strand_id
1 'polypeptide(L)'
;MLSQHDSDDDLAAEAAWLSDMVRTWADEEWAAVELVDIHASLGEATGQAYARVRQQEGMDEMGDLVLALSTELMTSFDFYPTFTSPFDVSNKVVELLMLRSGCDVCCTSDSDRTAIQRFEARLAAERAAKQ
;
A
#
# COMPACT_ATOMS: atom_id res chain seq x y z
N MET A 1 -2.44 11.58 -11.71
CA MET A 1 -2.84 12.64 -10.77
C MET A 1 -3.27 11.96 -9.48
N LEU A 2 -2.87 12.48 -8.33
CA LEU A 2 -3.20 11.88 -7.03
C LEU A 2 -4.71 11.95 -6.75
N SER A 3 -5.22 11.04 -5.92
CA SER A 3 -6.58 11.10 -5.39
C SER A 3 -6.78 12.41 -4.62
N GLN A 4 -7.95 13.02 -4.79
CA GLN A 4 -8.37 14.14 -3.95
C GLN A 4 -9.11 13.60 -2.74
N HIS A 5 -8.82 14.17 -1.57
CA HIS A 5 -9.45 13.84 -0.30
C HIS A 5 -10.32 15.03 0.09
N ASP A 6 -11.64 14.86 0.06
CA ASP A 6 -12.60 15.93 0.39
C ASP A 6 -12.71 16.12 1.92
N SER A 7 -12.23 15.15 2.70
CA SER A 7 -12.22 15.15 4.16
C SER A 7 -11.07 14.31 4.75
N ASP A 8 -10.79 14.53 6.04
CA ASP A 8 -9.84 13.69 6.80
C ASP A 8 -10.30 12.23 6.89
N ASP A 9 -11.62 11.99 6.90
CA ASP A 9 -12.19 10.64 6.93
C ASP A 9 -11.92 9.88 5.62
N ASP A 10 -11.95 10.56 4.47
CA ASP A 10 -11.62 9.96 3.16
C ASP A 10 -10.14 9.58 3.11
N LEU A 11 -9.25 10.44 3.62
CA LEU A 11 -7.83 10.13 3.73
C LEU A 11 -7.58 8.95 4.67
N ALA A 12 -8.25 8.92 5.83
CA ALA A 12 -8.15 7.81 6.76
C ALA A 12 -8.64 6.49 6.16
N ALA A 13 -9.74 6.52 5.38
CA ALA A 13 -10.27 5.35 4.70
C ALA A 13 -9.30 4.84 3.61
N GLU A 14 -8.70 5.72 2.82
CA GLU A 14 -7.70 5.33 1.82
C GLU A 14 -6.41 4.81 2.46
N ALA A 15 -5.95 5.43 3.55
CA ALA A 15 -4.81 4.95 4.33
C ALA A 15 -5.05 3.54 4.92
N ALA A 16 -6.24 3.29 5.47
CA ALA A 16 -6.62 1.98 5.97
C ALA A 16 -6.70 0.93 4.85
N TRP A 17 -7.24 1.32 3.69
CA TRP A 17 -7.25 0.45 2.52
C TRP A 17 -5.83 0.11 2.04
N LEU A 18 -4.93 1.10 1.95
CA LEU A 18 -3.53 0.87 1.58
C LEU A 18 -2.79 -0.04 2.57
N SER A 19 -3.07 0.09 3.87
CA SER A 19 -2.53 -0.83 4.89
C SER A 19 -2.89 -2.28 4.60
N ASP A 20 -4.18 -2.54 4.37
CA ASP A 20 -4.69 -3.88 4.04
C ASP A 20 -4.14 -4.39 2.70
N MET A 21 -4.04 -3.53 1.67
CA MET A 21 -3.53 -3.92 0.36
C MET A 21 -2.03 -4.25 0.39
N VAL A 22 -1.21 -3.43 1.05
CA VAL A 22 0.24 -3.65 1.13
C VAL A 22 0.56 -4.90 1.93
N ARG A 23 -0.14 -5.14 3.05
CA ARG A 23 -0.04 -6.41 3.78
C ARG A 23 -0.34 -7.59 2.85
N THR A 24 -1.46 -7.51 2.13
CA THR A 24 -1.93 -8.63 1.30
C THR A 24 -1.00 -8.90 0.11
N TRP A 25 -0.48 -7.84 -0.51
CA TRP A 25 0.56 -7.95 -1.53
C TRP A 25 1.82 -8.61 -1.00
N ALA A 26 2.34 -8.16 0.15
CA ALA A 26 3.56 -8.72 0.73
C ALA A 26 3.40 -10.20 1.11
N ASP A 27 2.26 -10.57 1.68
CA ASP A 27 1.93 -11.97 1.98
C ASP A 27 1.83 -12.85 0.73
N GLU A 28 1.40 -12.29 -0.39
CA GLU A 28 1.32 -13.02 -1.65
C GLU A 28 2.69 -13.19 -2.31
N GLU A 29 3.48 -12.11 -2.36
CA GLU A 29 4.80 -12.10 -2.99
C GLU A 29 5.79 -12.96 -2.19
N TRP A 30 5.72 -12.89 -0.86
CA TRP A 30 6.59 -13.63 0.06
C TRP A 30 5.76 -14.48 1.02
N ALA A 31 5.17 -15.56 0.51
CA ALA A 31 4.32 -16.49 1.24
C ALA A 31 5.09 -17.37 2.25
N ALA A 32 5.74 -16.76 3.24
CA ALA A 32 6.39 -17.40 4.37
C ALA A 32 5.63 -17.07 5.66
N VAL A 33 5.26 -18.10 6.42
CA VAL A 33 4.45 -17.95 7.65
C VAL A 33 5.16 -17.09 8.70
N GLU A 34 6.49 -17.12 8.71
CA GLU A 34 7.35 -16.35 9.60
C GLU A 34 7.34 -14.84 9.31
N LEU A 35 6.83 -14.43 8.13
CA LEU A 35 6.75 -13.02 7.73
C LEU A 35 5.38 -12.39 7.95
N VAL A 36 4.34 -13.17 8.27
CA VAL A 36 2.95 -12.68 8.34
C VAL A 36 2.81 -11.48 9.30
N ASP A 37 3.42 -11.56 10.48
CA ASP A 37 3.38 -10.46 11.46
C ASP A 37 4.20 -9.24 11.00
N ILE A 38 5.29 -9.48 10.27
CA ILE A 38 6.14 -8.43 9.70
C ILE A 38 5.38 -7.70 8.59
N HIS A 39 4.67 -8.43 7.71
CA HIS A 39 3.85 -7.86 6.65
C HIS A 39 2.65 -7.10 7.20
N ALA A 40 2.02 -7.59 8.28
CA ALA A 40 0.96 -6.85 8.97
C ALA A 40 1.48 -5.52 9.52
N SER A 41 2.64 -5.54 10.17
CA SER A 41 3.30 -4.33 10.67
C SER A 41 3.72 -3.37 9.55
N LEU A 42 4.20 -3.92 8.41
CA LEU A 42 4.55 -3.13 7.23
C LEU A 42 3.32 -2.45 6.62
N GLY A 43 2.20 -3.16 6.50
CA GLY A 43 0.94 -2.60 6.04
C GLY A 43 0.49 -1.43 6.93
N GLU A 44 0.47 -1.64 8.25
CA GLU A 44 0.12 -0.59 9.21
C GLU A 44 1.04 0.63 9.09
N ALA A 45 2.35 0.42 9.08
CA ALA A 45 3.33 1.50 8.91
C ALA A 45 3.13 2.25 7.60
N THR A 46 2.78 1.55 6.52
CA THR A 46 2.52 2.14 5.20
C THR A 46 1.28 3.01 5.19
N GLY A 47 0.17 2.56 5.78
CA GLY A 47 -1.04 3.38 5.90
C GLY A 47 -0.80 4.65 6.72
N GLN A 48 -0.10 4.53 7.85
CA GLN A 48 0.24 5.67 8.69
C GLN A 48 1.18 6.66 7.99
N ALA A 49 2.23 6.15 7.33
CA ALA A 49 3.17 6.95 6.55
C ALA A 49 2.46 7.69 5.42
N TYR A 50 1.60 6.99 4.67
CA TYR A 50 0.79 7.59 3.61
C TYR A 50 -0.07 8.74 4.12
N ALA A 51 -0.81 8.57 5.23
CA ALA A 51 -1.64 9.63 5.80
C ALA A 51 -0.80 10.88 6.18
N ARG A 52 0.37 10.70 6.81
CA ARG A 52 1.27 11.81 7.17
C ARG A 52 1.83 12.52 5.94
N VAL A 53 2.24 11.76 4.94
CA VAL A 53 2.80 12.25 3.68
C VAL A 53 1.75 13.05 2.92
N ARG A 54 0.51 12.57 2.83
CA ARG A 54 -0.60 13.25 2.15
C ARG A 54 -1.06 14.57 2.80
N GLN A 55 -0.72 14.81 4.07
CA GLN A 55 -0.99 16.08 4.75
C GLN A 55 0.04 17.18 4.42
N GLN A 56 1.13 16.85 3.73
CA GLN A 56 2.17 17.81 3.36
C GLN A 56 1.78 18.60 2.10
N GLU A 57 2.10 19.89 2.06
CA GLU A 57 1.91 20.73 0.87
C GLU A 57 2.88 20.35 -0.26
N GLY A 58 2.48 20.56 -1.52
CA GLY A 58 3.36 20.40 -2.69
C GLY A 58 3.47 18.98 -3.24
N MET A 59 2.47 18.14 -2.97
CA MET A 59 2.41 16.76 -3.46
C MET A 59 1.34 16.60 -4.52
N ASP A 60 1.75 16.84 -5.77
CA ASP A 60 0.83 16.94 -6.91
C ASP A 60 0.95 15.71 -7.84
N GLU A 61 2.14 15.09 -7.89
CA GLU A 61 2.41 13.98 -8.80
C GLU A 61 2.66 12.65 -8.07
N MET A 62 2.41 11.55 -8.80
CA MET A 62 2.69 10.20 -8.30
C MET A 62 4.17 10.01 -7.95
N GLY A 63 5.08 10.63 -8.71
CA GLY A 63 6.52 10.57 -8.46
C GLY A 63 6.90 11.22 -7.12
N ASP A 64 6.29 12.35 -6.79
CA ASP A 64 6.50 13.02 -5.50
C ASP A 64 6.05 12.13 -4.34
N LEU A 65 4.90 11.47 -4.51
CA LEU A 65 4.39 10.53 -3.51
C LEU A 65 5.34 9.35 -3.30
N VAL A 66 5.90 8.75 -4.37
CA VAL A 66 6.89 7.66 -4.22
C VAL A 66 8.08 8.11 -3.38
N LEU A 67 8.66 9.27 -3.69
CA LEU A 67 9.86 9.75 -3.01
C LEU A 67 9.59 10.14 -1.55
N ALA A 68 8.50 10.86 -1.30
CA ALA A 68 8.11 11.28 0.05
C ALA A 68 7.76 10.07 0.93
N LEU A 69 6.98 9.12 0.39
CA LEU A 69 6.61 7.90 1.12
C LEU A 69 7.83 7.00 1.38
N SER A 70 8.73 6.85 0.40
CA SER A 70 9.95 6.06 0.59
C SER A 70 10.85 6.67 1.66
N THR A 71 10.90 8.00 1.75
CA THR A 71 11.67 8.70 2.78
C THR A 71 11.05 8.50 4.17
N GLU A 72 9.73 8.65 4.28
CA GLU A 72 8.99 8.44 5.52
C GLU A 72 9.18 6.99 6.03
N LEU A 73 8.94 6.01 5.17
CA LEU A 73 9.05 4.59 5.49
C LEU A 73 10.45 4.17 5.92
N MET A 74 11.50 4.74 5.31
CA MET A 74 12.89 4.50 5.70
C MET A 74 13.16 4.86 7.17
N THR A 75 12.39 5.80 7.73
CA THR A 75 12.55 6.25 9.13
C THR A 75 11.52 5.63 10.08
N SER A 76 10.37 5.19 9.57
CA SER A 76 9.26 4.72 10.40
C SER A 76 9.12 3.20 10.48
N PHE A 77 9.87 2.42 9.68
CA PHE A 77 9.80 0.97 9.66
C PHE A 77 11.18 0.31 9.47
N ASP A 78 11.43 -0.80 10.16
CA ASP A 78 12.65 -1.59 9.97
C ASP A 78 12.46 -2.59 8.83
N PHE A 79 13.13 -2.35 7.70
CA PHE A 79 13.06 -3.21 6.52
C PHE A 79 14.03 -4.39 6.56
N TYR A 80 14.96 -4.46 7.52
CA TYR A 80 15.92 -5.56 7.64
C TYR A 80 15.30 -6.97 7.60
N PRO A 81 14.16 -7.25 8.27
CA PRO A 81 13.55 -8.57 8.25
C PRO A 81 12.68 -8.83 7.00
N THR A 82 12.59 -7.88 6.08
CA THR A 82 11.74 -7.98 4.88
C THR A 82 12.53 -8.34 3.62
N PHE A 83 11.84 -8.81 2.60
CA PHE A 83 12.39 -9.03 1.25
C PHE A 83 12.12 -7.86 0.30
N THR A 84 11.75 -6.70 0.84
CA THR A 84 11.38 -5.50 0.09
C THR A 84 12.13 -4.28 0.62
N SER A 85 12.07 -3.16 -0.10
CA SER A 85 12.62 -1.88 0.35
C SER A 85 11.52 -0.83 0.54
N PRO A 86 11.83 0.30 1.21
CA PRO A 86 10.91 1.45 1.28
C PRO A 86 10.44 1.92 -0.11
N PHE A 87 11.34 1.87 -1.09
CA PHE A 87 11.05 2.29 -2.46
C PHE A 87 10.10 1.32 -3.18
N ASP A 88 10.31 0.01 -3.02
CA ASP A 88 9.44 -1.02 -3.60
C ASP A 88 8.01 -0.91 -3.05
N VAL A 89 7.87 -0.72 -1.74
CA VAL A 89 6.57 -0.51 -1.09
C VAL A 89 5.92 0.77 -1.59
N SER A 90 6.68 1.86 -1.71
CA SER A 90 6.15 3.15 -2.17
C SER A 90 5.69 3.10 -3.63
N ASN A 91 6.44 2.40 -4.49
CA ASN A 91 6.02 2.13 -5.87
C ASN A 91 4.75 1.30 -5.91
N LYS A 92 4.66 0.24 -5.08
CA LYS A 92 3.46 -0.58 -5.01
C LYS A 92 2.24 0.21 -4.55
N VAL A 93 2.38 1.11 -3.57
CA VAL A 93 1.31 2.01 -3.14
C VAL A 93 0.80 2.86 -4.30
N VAL A 94 1.71 3.48 -5.06
CA VAL A 94 1.35 4.29 -6.22
C VAL A 94 0.70 3.46 -7.32
N GLU A 95 1.21 2.26 -7.60
CA GLU A 95 0.60 1.32 -8.54
C GLU A 95 -0.84 0.98 -8.13
N LEU A 96 -1.08 0.67 -6.85
CA LEU A 96 -2.41 0.37 -6.32
C LEU A 96 -3.37 1.55 -6.47
N LEU A 97 -2.92 2.78 -6.18
CA LEU A 97 -3.72 4.00 -6.39
C LEU A 97 -4.02 4.24 -7.87
N MET A 98 -3.05 4.01 -8.76
CA MET A 98 -3.23 4.11 -10.19
C MET A 98 -4.23 3.08 -10.71
N LEU A 99 -4.11 1.82 -10.31
CA LEU A 99 -5.04 0.76 -10.67
C LEU A 99 -6.45 1.06 -10.16
N ARG A 100 -6.57 1.55 -8.92
CA ARG A 100 -7.86 1.94 -8.32
C ARG A 100 -8.54 3.09 -9.07
N SER A 101 -7.76 4.04 -9.59
CA SER A 101 -8.27 5.14 -10.42
C SER A 101 -8.53 4.76 -11.89
N GLY A 102 -8.27 3.50 -12.27
CA GLY A 102 -8.47 3.02 -13.63
C GLY A 102 -7.37 3.44 -14.61
N CYS A 103 -6.22 3.91 -14.11
CA CYS A 103 -5.06 4.17 -14.96
C CYS A 103 -4.40 2.84 -15.38
N ASP A 104 -4.01 2.74 -16.64
CA ASP A 104 -3.17 1.65 -17.12
C ASP A 104 -1.75 1.87 -16.61
N VAL A 105 -1.24 0.93 -15.81
CA VAL A 105 0.12 0.97 -15.31
C VAL A 105 1.00 0.19 -16.29
N CYS A 106 2.09 0.81 -16.75
CA CYS A 106 3.01 0.13 -17.66
C CYS A 106 3.72 -1.04 -16.94
N CYS A 107 4.15 -2.04 -17.71
CA CYS A 107 4.87 -3.21 -17.19
C CYS A 107 4.07 -4.10 -16.22
N THR A 108 2.74 -4.07 -16.29
CA THR A 108 1.86 -4.97 -15.51
C THR A 108 1.59 -6.29 -16.23
N SER A 109 1.61 -7.38 -15.47
CA SER A 109 1.09 -8.67 -15.88
C SER A 109 -0.44 -8.73 -15.72
N ASP A 110 -1.07 -9.76 -16.28
CA ASP A 110 -2.50 -10.00 -16.04
C ASP A 110 -2.83 -10.22 -14.55
N SER A 111 -1.86 -10.73 -13.77
CA SER A 111 -1.99 -10.88 -12.32
C SER A 111 -2.09 -9.52 -11.62
N ASP A 112 -1.31 -8.53 -12.06
CA ASP A 112 -1.27 -7.19 -11.48
C ASP A 112 -2.57 -6.42 -11.77
N ARG A 113 -3.13 -6.61 -12.98
CA ARG A 113 -4.42 -6.02 -13.38
C ARG A 113 -5.59 -6.47 -12.51
N THR A 114 -5.48 -7.66 -11.91
CA THR A 114 -6.51 -8.23 -11.03
C THR A 114 -6.13 -8.18 -9.55
N ALA A 115 -4.98 -7.59 -9.20
CA ALA A 115 -4.44 -7.61 -7.84
C ALA A 115 -5.44 -7.08 -6.80
N ILE A 116 -6.03 -5.91 -7.01
CA ILE A 116 -7.01 -5.31 -6.09
C ILE A 116 -8.17 -6.28 -5.82
N GLN A 117 -8.77 -6.85 -6.87
CA GLN A 117 -9.90 -7.79 -6.72
C GLN A 117 -9.50 -9.04 -5.93
N ARG A 118 -8.31 -9.58 -6.19
CA ARG A 118 -7.79 -10.76 -5.49
C ARG A 118 -7.49 -10.47 -4.03
N PHE A 119 -6.89 -9.32 -3.73
CA PHE A 119 -6.59 -8.90 -2.37
C PHE A 119 -7.86 -8.65 -1.57
N GLU A 120 -8.84 -7.96 -2.14
CA GLU A 120 -10.15 -7.75 -1.52
C GLU A 120 -10.87 -9.06 -1.24
N ALA A 121 -10.85 -10.02 -2.18
CA ALA A 121 -11.44 -11.33 -2.00
C ALA A 121 -10.77 -12.11 -0.84
N ARG A 122 -9.44 -12.04 -0.73
CA ARG A 122 -8.68 -12.66 0.37
C ARG A 122 -9.03 -12.03 1.72
N LEU A 123 -9.06 -10.70 1.80
CA LEU A 123 -9.43 -9.99 3.02
C LEU A 123 -10.86 -10.30 3.45
N ALA A 124 -11.80 -10.40 2.51
CA ALA A 124 -13.17 -10.80 2.80
C ALA A 124 -13.25 -12.22 3.38
N ALA A 125 -12.49 -13.17 2.82
CA ALA A 125 -12.41 -14.54 3.32
C ALA A 125 -11.83 -14.60 4.74
N GLU A 126 -10.75 -13.86 5.02
CA GLU A 126 -10.16 -13.77 6.36
C GLU A 126 -11.12 -13.18 7.40
N ARG A 127 -11.88 -12.14 7.02
CA ARG A 127 -12.89 -11.52 7.88
C ARG A 127 -14.07 -12.45 8.17
N ALA A 128 -14.46 -13.29 7.20
CA ALA A 128 -15.51 -14.29 7.40
C ALA A 128 -15.05 -15.45 8.30
N ALA A 129 -13.78 -15.86 8.22
CA ALA A 129 -13.24 -16.95 9.04
C ALA A 129 -13.06 -16.58 10.53
N LYS A 130 -13.06 -15.28 10.85
CA LYS A 130 -12.94 -14.75 12.23
C LYS A 130 -14.28 -14.49 12.92
N GLN A 131 -15.41 -14.69 12.23
CA GLN A 131 -16.78 -14.56 12.76
C GLN A 131 -17.33 -15.91 13.20
#